data_AF-A0A430CVG4-F1
#
_entry.id   AF-A0A430CVG4-F1
#
_cell.length_a   1.000
_cell.length_b   1.000
_cell.length_c   1.000
_cell.angle_alpha   90.00
_cell.angle_beta   90.00
_cell.angle_gamma   90.00
#
_symmetry.space_group_name_H-M   'P 1'
#
loop_
_entity.id
_entity.type
_entity.pdbx_description
1 polymer ?
#
loop_
_entity_poly.entity_id
_entity_poly.type
_entity_poly.pdbx_seq_one_letter_code
_entity_poly.pdbx_strand_id
1 'polypeptide(L)'
;MVFGIISQEGDQTRLRGRAGSDLNGIAFITLWAFMGISALLGAIRKEDTGFGDPLLLAAIVFGGVPFLWWMAHRDRRQADPLVRYLSDAVGGSGQSLRAKSRAVTVMPGLVLSVGDEKLNRAVTSDLLHDLLIGVAPGSSLKVETKTSGYLYIVFRDGDYAIGKAEAPEHGRLYAVHKDTETIQRALKHDVFTFEEAREILMAYVSSAPDPAFLEWSAVKPRW
;
A
#
# COMPACT_ATOMS: atom_id res chain seq x y z
N MET A 1 -3.79 0.52 14.72
CA MET A 1 -4.64 -0.43 15.47
C MET A 1 -5.31 -1.37 14.46
N VAL A 2 -5.38 -2.68 14.73
CA VAL A 2 -5.94 -3.69 13.81
C VAL A 2 -7.16 -4.31 14.47
N PHE A 3 -8.28 -4.38 13.74
CA PHE A 3 -9.44 -5.17 14.17
C PHE A 3 -9.55 -6.37 13.22
N GLY A 4 -9.46 -7.57 13.78
CA GLY A 4 -9.57 -8.80 13.02
C GLY A 4 -10.54 -9.76 13.68
N ILE A 5 -11.34 -10.44 12.86
CA ILE A 5 -12.12 -11.59 13.27
C ILE A 5 -11.36 -12.81 12.77
N ILE A 6 -10.98 -13.68 13.70
CA ILE A 6 -10.46 -15.01 13.40
C ILE A 6 -11.66 -15.95 13.49
N SER A 7 -12.08 -16.51 12.37
CA SER A 7 -13.15 -17.50 12.31
C SER A 7 -12.61 -18.81 11.76
N GLN A 8 -12.97 -19.92 12.38
CA GLN A 8 -12.66 -21.25 11.87
C GLN A 8 -13.81 -21.71 10.97
N GLU A 9 -13.53 -21.94 9.69
CA GLU A 9 -14.51 -22.39 8.70
C GLU A 9 -14.01 -23.75 8.16
N GLY A 10 -14.42 -24.83 8.85
CA GLY A 10 -13.90 -26.18 8.61
C GLY A 10 -12.44 -26.33 9.00
N ASP A 11 -11.63 -26.94 8.12
CA ASP A 11 -10.19 -27.17 8.33
C ASP A 11 -9.32 -25.94 8.05
N GLN A 12 -9.93 -24.80 7.68
CA GLN A 12 -9.23 -23.56 7.39
C GLN A 12 -9.53 -22.48 8.43
N THR A 13 -8.48 -21.80 8.88
CA THR A 13 -8.60 -20.60 9.71
C THR A 13 -8.71 -19.39 8.79
N ARG A 14 -9.85 -18.71 8.83
CA ARG A 14 -10.10 -17.51 8.02
C ARG A 14 -9.88 -16.27 8.87
N LEU A 15 -8.90 -15.47 8.49
CA LEU A 15 -8.63 -14.18 9.11
C LEU A 15 -9.26 -13.07 8.27
N ARG A 16 -10.24 -12.36 8.84
CA ARG A 16 -10.80 -11.12 8.27
C ARG A 16 -10.30 -9.95 9.10
N GLY A 17 -9.27 -9.27 8.61
CA GLY A 17 -8.69 -8.09 9.25
C GLY A 17 -9.02 -6.81 8.50
N ARG A 18 -9.34 -5.75 9.24
CA ARG A 18 -9.14 -4.37 8.79
C ARG A 18 -7.97 -3.80 9.58
N ALA A 19 -6.85 -3.60 8.89
CA ALA A 19 -5.87 -2.62 9.29
C ALA A 19 -6.22 -1.32 8.53
N GLY A 20 -6.09 -0.16 9.16
CA GLY A 20 -6.23 1.14 8.48
C GLY A 20 -7.57 1.83 8.63
N SER A 21 -7.73 2.47 9.77
CA SER A 21 -8.05 3.88 9.92
C SER A 21 -7.80 4.18 11.40
N ASP A 22 -7.59 5.42 11.80
CA ASP A 22 -7.60 5.79 13.21
C ASP A 22 -8.97 5.39 13.78
N LEU A 23 -9.08 4.18 14.32
CA LEU A 23 -10.35 3.61 14.79
C LEU A 23 -10.90 4.46 15.93
N ASN A 24 -10.00 5.02 16.72
CA ASN A 24 -10.34 6.02 17.73
C ASN A 24 -10.88 7.26 17.02
N GLY A 25 -10.19 7.78 16.01
CA GLY A 25 -10.67 8.89 15.17
C GLY A 25 -12.06 8.66 14.56
N ILE A 26 -12.31 7.51 13.93
CA ILE A 26 -13.63 7.16 13.37
C ILE A 26 -14.68 7.01 14.49
N ALA A 27 -14.34 6.36 15.60
CA ALA A 27 -15.25 6.22 16.74
C ALA A 27 -15.60 7.58 17.34
N PHE A 28 -14.61 8.48 17.48
CA PHE A 28 -14.78 9.84 17.94
C PHE A 28 -15.62 10.67 16.98
N ILE A 29 -15.37 10.60 15.66
CA ILE A 29 -16.18 11.29 14.65
C ILE A 29 -17.63 10.79 14.68
N THR A 30 -17.82 9.48 14.84
CA THR A 30 -19.16 8.86 14.92
C THR A 30 -19.88 9.29 16.20
N LEU A 31 -19.19 9.29 17.34
CA LEU A 31 -19.73 9.79 18.61
C LEU A 31 -20.09 11.28 18.52
N TRP A 32 -19.22 12.10 17.95
CA TRP A 32 -19.48 13.52 17.69
C TRP A 32 -20.69 13.73 16.78
N ALA A 33 -20.87 12.89 15.76
CA ALA A 33 -22.04 12.94 14.90
C ALA A 33 -23.33 12.67 15.70
N PHE A 34 -23.35 11.63 16.53
CA PHE A 34 -24.50 11.33 17.39
C PHE A 34 -24.79 12.45 18.41
N MET A 35 -23.76 13.03 19.01
CA MET A 35 -23.90 14.17 19.92
C MET A 35 -24.43 15.40 19.20
N GLY A 36 -23.90 15.69 18.00
CA GLY A 36 -24.34 16.81 17.16
C GLY A 36 -25.78 16.67 16.68
N ILE A 37 -26.20 15.47 16.27
CA ILE A 37 -27.60 15.18 15.92
C ILE A 37 -28.52 15.37 17.14
N SER A 38 -28.10 14.88 18.31
CA SER A 38 -28.88 15.02 19.55
C SER A 38 -29.03 16.49 19.97
N ALA A 39 -27.95 17.28 19.85
CA ALA A 39 -27.96 18.72 20.11
C ALA A 39 -28.85 19.47 19.10
N LEU A 40 -28.82 19.10 17.81
CA LEU A 40 -29.68 19.67 16.78
C LEU A 40 -31.17 19.43 17.10
N LEU A 41 -31.53 18.19 17.44
CA LEU A 41 -32.90 17.82 17.82
C LEU A 41 -33.36 18.54 19.09
N GLY A 42 -32.45 18.76 20.05
CA GLY A 42 -32.72 19.55 21.26
C GLY A 42 -32.94 21.03 20.99
N ALA A 43 -32.16 21.62 20.07
CA ALA A 43 -32.30 23.02 19.66
C ALA A 43 -33.60 23.26 18.88
N ILE A 44 -33.95 22.38 17.94
CA ILE A 44 -35.21 22.47 17.18
C ILE A 44 -36.45 22.39 18.10
N ARG A 45 -36.37 21.63 19.20
CA ARG A 45 -37.46 21.53 20.18
C ARG A 45 -37.60 22.75 21.08
N LYS A 46 -36.56 23.58 21.19
CA LYS A 46 -36.62 24.86 21.90
C LYS A 46 -36.92 25.93 20.86
N GLU A 47 -38.21 26.23 20.68
CA GLU A 47 -38.71 27.21 19.70
C GLU A 47 -38.12 28.63 19.85
N ASP A 48 -37.36 28.91 20.91
CA ASP A 48 -36.73 30.20 21.21
C ASP A 48 -35.34 30.42 20.58
N THR A 49 -34.72 29.41 19.96
CA THR A 49 -33.43 29.62 19.28
C THR A 49 -33.65 30.09 17.84
N GLY A 50 -33.17 31.29 17.50
CA GLY A 50 -33.25 31.83 16.14
C GLY A 50 -32.66 30.89 15.09
N PHE A 51 -33.19 30.95 13.86
CA PHE A 51 -32.86 30.03 12.75
C PHE A 51 -31.36 29.90 12.40
N GLY A 52 -30.49 30.80 12.86
CA GLY A 52 -29.05 30.77 12.57
C GLY A 52 -28.29 29.61 13.24
N ASP A 53 -28.56 29.35 14.52
CA ASP A 53 -27.81 28.35 15.29
C ASP A 53 -28.11 26.90 14.87
N PRO A 54 -29.38 26.50 14.61
CA PRO A 54 -29.70 25.15 14.12
C PRO A 54 -29.14 24.90 12.72
N LEU A 55 -29.12 25.93 11.86
CA LEU A 55 -28.62 25.82 10.49
C LEU A 55 -27.10 25.60 10.46
N LEU A 56 -26.36 26.33 11.29
CA LEU A 56 -24.91 26.14 11.44
C LEU A 56 -24.59 24.75 11.99
N LEU A 57 -25.34 24.29 13.00
CA LEU A 57 -25.16 22.97 13.58
C LEU A 57 -25.46 21.86 12.56
N ALA A 58 -26.51 22.03 11.75
CA ALA A 58 -26.83 21.14 10.65
C ALA A 58 -25.72 21.12 9.59
N ALA A 59 -25.16 22.27 9.22
CA ALA A 59 -24.04 22.33 8.27
C ALA A 59 -22.79 21.59 8.78
N ILE A 60 -22.47 21.69 10.07
CA ILE A 60 -21.34 20.97 10.68
C ILE A 60 -21.61 19.46 10.73
N VAL A 61 -22.81 19.04 11.12
CA VAL A 61 -23.16 17.61 11.25
C VAL A 61 -23.29 16.95 9.88
N PHE A 62 -23.98 17.57 8.93
CA PHE A 62 -24.25 16.97 7.62
C PHE A 62 -23.15 17.26 6.58
N GLY A 63 -22.34 18.30 6.76
CA GLY A 63 -21.20 18.62 5.89
C GLY A 63 -19.87 18.17 6.49
N GLY A 64 -19.60 18.55 7.74
CA GLY A 64 -18.33 18.28 8.41
C GLY A 64 -18.09 16.81 8.73
N VAL A 65 -19.08 16.10 9.28
CA VAL A 65 -18.92 14.67 9.63
C VAL A 65 -18.67 13.82 8.39
N PRO A 66 -19.46 13.90 7.29
CA PRO A 66 -19.17 13.11 6.09
C PRO A 66 -17.83 13.47 5.45
N PHE A 67 -17.42 14.73 5.50
CA PHE A 67 -16.10 15.17 5.01
C PHE A 67 -14.96 14.56 5.83
N LEU A 68 -15.05 14.56 7.16
CA LEU A 68 -14.08 13.91 8.04
C LEU A 68 -14.08 12.39 7.84
N TRP A 69 -15.24 11.78 7.65
CA TRP A 69 -15.37 10.36 7.31
C TRP A 69 -14.70 10.02 5.97
N TRP A 70 -14.88 10.88 4.97
CA TRP A 70 -14.25 10.77 3.66
C TRP A 70 -12.73 10.87 3.76
N MET A 71 -12.22 11.87 4.48
CA MET A 71 -10.78 12.03 4.76
C MET A 71 -10.21 10.79 5.46
N ALA A 72 -10.86 10.29 6.50
CA ALA A 72 -10.44 9.08 7.22
C ALA A 72 -10.50 7.81 6.36
N HIS A 73 -11.34 7.78 5.32
CA HIS A 73 -11.42 6.68 4.36
C HIS A 73 -10.37 6.74 3.26
N ARG A 74 -9.96 7.94 2.87
CA ARG A 74 -9.02 8.17 1.76
C ARG A 74 -7.72 7.41 1.97
N ASP A 75 -7.27 7.30 3.22
CA ASP A 75 -6.00 6.68 3.59
C ASP A 75 -6.07 5.17 3.86
N ARG A 76 -7.19 4.51 3.59
CA ARG A 76 -7.36 3.06 3.85
C ARG A 76 -6.29 2.19 3.20
N ARG A 77 -5.82 2.57 2.02
CA ARG A 77 -4.80 1.83 1.27
C ARG A 77 -3.42 1.85 1.93
N GLN A 78 -3.18 2.75 2.89
CA GLN A 78 -1.93 2.81 3.63
C GLN A 78 -1.73 1.62 4.58
N ALA A 79 -2.79 0.86 4.88
CA ALA A 79 -2.73 -0.28 5.77
C ALA A 79 -2.67 -1.65 5.06
N ASP A 80 -2.70 -1.65 3.73
CA ASP A 80 -2.54 -2.86 2.93
C ASP A 80 -1.24 -3.64 3.24
N PRO A 81 -0.07 -3.01 3.52
CA PRO A 81 1.14 -3.75 3.91
C PRO A 81 0.94 -4.60 5.17
N LEU A 82 0.19 -4.09 6.16
CA LEU A 82 -0.09 -4.81 7.39
C LEU A 82 -1.10 -5.96 7.20
N VAL A 83 -2.12 -5.75 6.36
CA VAL A 83 -3.04 -6.83 5.96
C VAL A 83 -2.27 -7.93 5.23
N ARG A 84 -1.36 -7.56 4.34
CA ARG A 84 -0.51 -8.50 3.60
C ARG A 84 0.38 -9.30 4.52
N TYR A 85 1.07 -8.64 5.46
CA TYR A 85 1.86 -9.33 6.49
C TYR A 85 1.06 -10.38 7.26
N LEU A 86 -0.15 -10.03 7.72
CA LEU A 86 -1.01 -10.98 8.44
C LEU A 86 -1.51 -12.12 7.54
N SER A 87 -1.82 -11.82 6.27
CA SER A 87 -2.20 -12.84 5.29
C SER A 87 -1.04 -13.75 4.92
N ASP A 88 0.20 -13.26 4.95
CA ASP A 88 1.39 -14.06 4.69
C ASP A 88 1.71 -14.96 5.88
N ALA A 89 1.62 -14.41 7.10
CA ALA A 89 1.89 -15.15 8.32
C ALA A 89 0.88 -16.28 8.59
N VAL A 90 -0.39 -16.14 8.17
CA VAL A 90 -1.48 -17.05 8.56
C VAL A 90 -2.22 -17.70 7.38
N GLY A 91 -2.12 -17.15 6.17
CA GLY A 91 -2.87 -17.60 4.99
C GLY A 91 -2.10 -18.56 4.07
N GLY A 92 -2.80 -19.54 3.50
CA GLY A 92 -2.20 -20.48 2.54
C GLY A 92 -1.72 -19.85 1.23
N SER A 93 -2.29 -18.71 0.83
CA SER A 93 -1.84 -17.95 -0.34
C SER A 93 -0.44 -17.35 -0.14
N GLY A 94 -0.13 -16.85 1.07
CA GLY A 94 1.19 -16.32 1.41
C GLY A 94 2.29 -17.38 1.32
N GLN A 95 2.04 -18.55 1.93
CA GLN A 95 2.96 -19.69 1.83
C GLN A 95 3.27 -20.09 0.38
N SER A 96 2.27 -20.03 -0.52
CA SER A 96 2.49 -20.33 -1.94
C SER A 96 3.36 -19.28 -2.65
N LEU A 97 3.19 -17.99 -2.32
CA LEU A 97 4.00 -16.89 -2.86
C LEU A 97 5.43 -16.92 -2.32
N ARG A 98 5.59 -17.29 -1.05
CA ARG A 98 6.88 -17.49 -0.40
C ARG A 98 7.62 -18.68 -1.02
N ALA A 99 6.93 -19.79 -1.27
CA ALA A 99 7.50 -20.95 -1.98
C ALA A 99 7.98 -20.57 -3.41
N LYS A 100 7.19 -19.78 -4.15
CA LYS A 100 7.62 -19.24 -5.47
C LYS A 100 8.87 -18.38 -5.36
N SER A 101 8.99 -17.57 -4.31
CA SER A 101 10.16 -16.71 -4.08
C SER A 101 11.41 -17.55 -3.74
N ARG A 102 11.25 -18.59 -2.92
CA ARG A 102 12.35 -19.50 -2.54
C ARG A 102 12.93 -20.28 -3.71
N ALA A 103 12.14 -20.55 -4.76
CA ALA A 103 12.62 -21.21 -5.96
C ALA A 103 13.63 -20.37 -6.76
N VAL A 104 13.74 -19.07 -6.47
CA VAL A 104 14.61 -18.13 -7.18
C VAL A 104 16.01 -18.15 -6.57
N THR A 105 17.02 -18.36 -7.42
CA THR A 105 18.42 -18.25 -7.02
C THR A 105 18.86 -16.79 -7.08
N VAL A 106 19.26 -16.25 -5.93
CA VAL A 106 19.68 -14.85 -5.79
C VAL A 106 21.14 -14.69 -6.21
N MET A 107 21.42 -13.70 -7.06
CA MET A 107 22.78 -13.38 -7.50
C MET A 107 23.67 -12.93 -6.31
N PRO A 108 24.94 -13.36 -6.26
CA PRO A 108 25.83 -12.96 -5.18
C PRO A 108 26.21 -11.46 -5.25
N GLY A 109 26.46 -10.87 -4.09
CA GLY A 109 27.03 -9.51 -4.00
C GLY A 109 26.04 -8.37 -4.16
N LEU A 110 24.74 -8.64 -4.02
CA LEU A 110 23.72 -7.60 -3.93
C LEU A 110 23.84 -6.85 -2.59
N VAL A 111 23.57 -5.55 -2.64
CA VAL A 111 23.47 -4.69 -1.46
C VAL A 111 22.02 -4.21 -1.33
N LEU A 112 21.42 -4.43 -0.18
CA LEU A 112 20.05 -4.01 0.11
C LEU A 112 20.04 -2.73 0.94
N SER A 113 19.13 -1.82 0.61
CA SER A 113 18.80 -0.67 1.45
C SER A 113 17.29 -0.56 1.63
N VAL A 114 16.85 -0.21 2.83
CA VAL A 114 15.44 0.08 3.14
C VAL A 114 15.38 1.52 3.64
N GLY A 115 14.74 2.40 2.88
CA GLY A 115 14.88 3.85 3.06
C GLY A 115 16.35 4.24 2.88
N ASP A 116 16.92 4.90 3.91
CA ASP A 116 18.31 5.33 3.93
C ASP A 116 19.26 4.32 4.62
N GLU A 117 18.74 3.22 5.14
CA GLU A 117 19.52 2.24 5.90
C GLU A 117 20.00 1.09 5.00
N LYS A 118 21.32 0.88 4.94
CA LYS A 118 21.93 -0.28 4.27
C LYS A 118 21.92 -1.50 5.19
N LEU A 119 21.41 -2.60 4.67
CA LEU A 119 21.36 -3.88 5.40
C LEU A 119 22.68 -4.63 5.24
N ASN A 120 23.44 -4.76 6.33
CA ASN A 120 24.67 -5.56 6.41
C ASN A 120 24.37 -7.04 6.68
N ARG A 121 23.60 -7.69 5.81
CA ARG A 121 23.34 -9.14 5.87
C ARG A 121 23.27 -9.75 4.49
N ALA A 122 23.47 -11.07 4.41
CA ALA A 122 23.34 -11.81 3.16
C ALA A 122 21.93 -11.63 2.57
N VAL A 123 21.87 -11.33 1.27
CA VAL A 123 20.63 -11.16 0.53
C VAL A 123 20.08 -12.53 0.16
N THR A 124 18.94 -12.91 0.73
CA THR A 124 18.23 -14.16 0.44
C THR A 124 16.85 -13.88 -0.16
N SER A 125 16.27 -14.85 -0.86
CA SER A 125 14.93 -14.72 -1.43
C SER A 125 13.85 -14.51 -0.37
N ASP A 126 13.97 -15.19 0.77
CA ASP A 126 13.09 -14.99 1.93
C ASP A 126 13.20 -13.55 2.47
N LEU A 127 14.42 -13.03 2.61
CA LEU A 127 14.63 -11.66 3.07
C LEU A 127 14.01 -10.65 2.11
N LEU A 128 14.19 -10.83 0.80
CA LEU A 128 13.61 -9.96 -0.22
C LEU A 128 12.08 -9.96 -0.19
N HIS A 129 11.48 -11.14 0.00
CA HIS A 129 10.04 -11.30 0.14
C HIS A 129 9.52 -10.55 1.37
N ASP A 130 10.13 -10.78 2.53
CA ASP A 130 9.74 -10.16 3.80
C ASP A 130 9.90 -8.62 3.73
N LEU A 131 10.96 -8.14 3.11
CA LEU A 131 11.20 -6.71 2.91
C LEU A 131 10.18 -6.08 1.96
N LEU A 132 9.79 -6.77 0.88
CA LEU A 132 8.77 -6.28 -0.05
C LEU A 132 7.40 -6.14 0.63
N ILE A 133 7.03 -7.10 1.48
CA ILE A 133 5.83 -7.01 2.33
C ILE A 133 5.92 -5.78 3.25
N GLY A 134 7.11 -5.54 3.82
CA GLY A 134 7.37 -4.45 4.76
C GLY A 134 7.46 -3.05 4.15
N VAL A 135 7.51 -2.90 2.82
CA VAL A 135 7.51 -1.58 2.18
C VAL A 135 6.16 -0.90 2.40
N ALA A 136 6.16 0.10 3.27
CA ALA A 136 5.01 0.92 3.63
C ALA A 136 5.11 2.34 3.03
N PRO A 137 4.03 3.15 3.06
CA PRO A 137 4.09 4.54 2.61
C PRO A 137 5.25 5.31 3.26
N GLY A 138 6.03 6.05 2.46
CA GLY A 138 7.19 6.80 2.93
C GLY A 138 8.48 5.99 3.10
N SER A 139 8.44 4.68 2.84
CA SER A 139 9.62 3.82 2.78
C SER A 139 9.90 3.36 1.35
N SER A 140 11.14 2.97 1.09
CA SER A 140 11.59 2.44 -0.20
C SER A 140 12.44 1.19 0.01
N LEU A 141 12.40 0.27 -0.94
CA LEU A 141 13.32 -0.85 -1.02
C LEU A 141 14.25 -0.61 -2.20
N LYS A 142 15.55 -0.57 -1.96
CA LYS A 142 16.58 -0.43 -2.99
C LYS A 142 17.48 -1.66 -3.01
N VAL A 143 17.66 -2.22 -4.19
CA VAL A 143 18.58 -3.34 -4.42
C VAL A 143 19.65 -2.89 -5.39
N GLU A 144 20.89 -2.80 -4.91
CA GLU A 144 22.06 -2.40 -5.71
C GLU A 144 22.87 -3.63 -6.13
N THR A 145 23.31 -3.65 -7.39
CA THR A 145 24.25 -4.65 -7.90
C THR A 145 25.69 -4.13 -7.84
N LYS A 146 26.67 -5.04 -7.88
CA LYS A 146 28.09 -4.67 -7.98
C LYS A 146 28.43 -3.85 -9.23
N THR A 147 27.63 -3.96 -10.29
CA THR A 147 27.84 -3.27 -11.57
C THR A 147 27.27 -1.85 -11.60
N SER A 148 26.98 -1.26 -10.43
CA SER A 148 26.42 0.10 -10.26
C SER A 148 24.97 0.27 -10.75
N GLY A 149 24.29 -0.83 -11.08
CA GLY A 149 22.86 -0.83 -11.32
C GLY A 149 22.07 -0.88 -10.00
N TYR A 150 20.86 -0.33 -10.00
CA TYR A 150 19.94 -0.53 -8.88
C TYR A 150 18.49 -0.65 -9.35
N LEU A 151 17.73 -1.46 -8.62
CA LEU A 151 16.27 -1.46 -8.62
C LEU A 151 15.78 -0.70 -7.39
N TYR A 152 14.75 0.11 -7.53
CA TYR A 152 14.07 0.75 -6.42
C TYR A 152 12.57 0.51 -6.50
N ILE A 153 11.96 0.24 -5.36
CA ILE A 153 10.55 -0.06 -5.20
C ILE A 153 10.01 0.86 -4.09
N VAL A 154 8.89 1.52 -4.35
CA VAL A 154 8.21 2.38 -3.37
C VAL A 154 6.74 2.02 -3.29
N PHE A 155 6.17 2.09 -2.09
CA PHE A 155 4.74 1.84 -1.90
C PHE A 155 3.95 3.15 -2.04
N ARG A 156 2.92 3.14 -2.88
CA ARG A 156 2.09 4.31 -3.17
C ARG A 156 0.66 3.91 -3.50
N ASP A 157 -0.29 4.60 -2.87
CA ASP A 157 -1.72 4.44 -3.14
C ASP A 157 -2.22 2.97 -3.10
N GLY A 158 -1.64 2.14 -2.23
CA GLY A 158 -2.01 0.72 -2.08
C GLY A 158 -1.15 -0.25 -2.90
N ASP A 159 -0.34 0.25 -3.83
CA ASP A 159 0.39 -0.55 -4.81
C ASP A 159 1.88 -0.13 -4.85
N TYR A 160 2.67 -0.70 -5.76
CA TYR A 160 4.12 -0.49 -5.85
C TYR A 160 4.53 0.23 -7.12
N ALA A 161 5.22 1.36 -7.01
CA ALA A 161 5.92 1.94 -8.15
C ALA A 161 7.37 1.44 -8.16
N ILE A 162 7.86 1.11 -9.34
CA ILE A 162 9.16 0.45 -9.52
C ILE A 162 9.97 1.20 -10.58
N GLY A 163 11.26 1.35 -10.34
CA GLY A 163 12.17 1.76 -11.38
C GLY A 163 13.55 1.13 -11.23
N LYS A 164 14.33 1.20 -12.30
CA LYS A 164 15.70 0.73 -12.35
C LYS A 164 16.63 1.78 -12.92
N ALA A 165 17.91 1.67 -12.60
CA ALA A 165 18.98 2.31 -13.34
C ALA A 165 20.05 1.25 -13.59
N GLU A 166 20.53 1.16 -14.83
CA GLU A 166 21.55 0.16 -15.22
C GLU A 166 22.97 0.67 -14.94
N ALA A 167 23.17 1.99 -15.04
CA ALA A 167 24.38 2.69 -14.63
C ALA A 167 24.02 4.13 -14.22
N PRO A 168 24.87 4.82 -13.43
CA PRO A 168 24.64 6.22 -13.04
C PRO A 168 24.38 7.16 -14.22
N GLU A 169 24.96 6.82 -15.38
CA GLU A 169 24.94 7.64 -16.60
C GLU A 169 23.73 7.37 -17.51
N HIS A 170 23.03 6.24 -17.35
CA HIS A 170 22.00 5.78 -18.30
C HIS A 170 20.58 6.27 -17.97
N GLY A 171 20.44 7.24 -17.06
CA GLY A 171 19.15 7.73 -16.61
C GLY A 171 18.35 6.69 -15.81
N ARG A 172 17.23 7.11 -15.24
CA ARG A 172 16.30 6.22 -14.55
C ARG A 172 15.24 5.72 -15.52
N LEU A 173 15.01 4.42 -15.51
CA LEU A 173 13.91 3.75 -16.18
C LEU A 173 12.83 3.43 -15.17
N TYR A 174 11.57 3.47 -15.61
CA TYR A 174 10.39 3.21 -14.81
C TYR A 174 9.63 2.04 -15.40
N ALA A 175 9.13 1.18 -14.53
CA ALA A 175 8.34 0.04 -14.91
C ALA A 175 6.94 0.50 -15.38
N VAL A 176 6.49 0.02 -16.53
CA VAL A 176 5.15 0.25 -17.08
C VAL A 176 4.57 -1.06 -17.65
N HIS A 177 3.24 -1.17 -17.72
CA HIS A 177 2.57 -2.33 -18.34
C HIS A 177 2.58 -2.25 -19.87
N LYS A 178 2.95 -3.36 -20.54
CA LYS A 178 3.16 -3.47 -21.98
C LYS A 178 1.89 -3.29 -22.86
N ASP A 179 0.70 -3.64 -22.36
CA ASP A 179 -0.56 -3.67 -23.15
C ASP A 179 -1.48 -2.45 -22.93
N THR A 180 -0.90 -1.27 -22.81
CA THR A 180 -1.66 -0.05 -22.48
C THR A 180 -2.21 0.65 -23.72
N GLU A 181 -3.30 0.15 -24.31
CA GLU A 181 -4.00 0.87 -25.41
C GLU A 181 -5.14 1.79 -24.96
N THR A 182 -5.52 1.83 -23.67
CA THR A 182 -6.66 2.64 -23.19
C THR A 182 -6.26 3.82 -22.30
N ILE A 183 -6.57 5.04 -22.76
CA ILE A 183 -6.20 6.34 -22.16
C ILE A 183 -6.62 6.49 -20.67
N GLN A 184 -7.72 5.87 -20.23
CA GLN A 184 -8.16 5.93 -18.82
C GLN A 184 -7.30 5.09 -17.87
N ARG A 185 -6.54 4.17 -18.43
CA ARG A 185 -5.75 3.18 -17.72
C ARG A 185 -4.31 3.70 -17.56
N ALA A 186 -3.80 4.45 -18.55
CA ALA A 186 -2.51 5.17 -18.54
C ALA A 186 -2.27 6.13 -17.35
N LEU A 187 -3.33 6.61 -16.68
CA LEU A 187 -3.21 7.43 -15.46
C LEU A 187 -3.04 6.61 -14.17
N LYS A 188 -3.17 5.27 -14.24
CA LYS A 188 -3.02 4.31 -13.13
C LYS A 188 -1.89 3.29 -13.35
N HIS A 189 -1.09 3.43 -14.42
CA HIS A 189 -0.18 2.38 -14.90
C HIS A 189 1.27 2.45 -14.45
N ASP A 190 1.53 3.27 -13.44
CA ASP A 190 2.86 3.39 -12.86
C ASP A 190 2.98 2.64 -11.53
N VAL A 191 1.95 1.83 -11.21
CA VAL A 191 1.87 1.03 -9.99
C VAL A 191 1.52 -0.42 -10.29
N PHE A 192 2.14 -1.32 -9.53
CA PHE A 192 2.10 -2.77 -9.67
C PHE A 192 1.53 -3.39 -8.40
N THR A 193 0.80 -4.48 -8.56
CA THR A 193 0.34 -5.31 -7.43
C THR A 193 1.54 -5.95 -6.70
N PHE A 194 1.30 -6.53 -5.52
CA PHE A 194 2.35 -7.24 -4.78
C PHE A 194 2.95 -8.38 -5.58
N GLU A 195 2.13 -9.16 -6.26
CA GLU A 195 2.53 -10.31 -7.06
C GLU A 195 3.42 -9.89 -8.23
N GLU A 196 3.03 -8.83 -8.94
CA GLU A 196 3.81 -8.26 -10.03
C GLU A 196 5.12 -7.66 -9.52
N ALA A 197 5.09 -6.87 -8.44
CA ALA A 197 6.28 -6.29 -7.83
C ALA A 197 7.27 -7.37 -7.34
N ARG A 198 6.75 -8.46 -6.78
CA ARG A 198 7.53 -9.65 -6.39
C ARG A 198 8.18 -10.26 -7.63
N GLU A 199 7.43 -10.46 -8.70
CA GLU A 199 7.99 -11.07 -9.93
C GLU A 199 9.08 -10.21 -10.56
N ILE A 200 8.88 -8.88 -10.61
CA ILE A 200 9.90 -7.94 -11.09
C ILE A 200 11.14 -7.96 -10.20
N LEU A 201 10.96 -7.89 -8.87
CA LEU A 201 12.05 -7.95 -7.90
C LEU A 201 12.84 -9.25 -8.04
N MET A 202 12.14 -10.38 -8.11
CA MET A 202 12.74 -11.70 -8.20
C MET A 202 13.49 -11.88 -9.52
N ALA A 203 12.92 -11.43 -10.65
CA ALA A 203 13.60 -11.46 -11.95
C ALA A 203 14.89 -10.62 -11.93
N TYR A 204 14.84 -9.44 -11.33
CA TYR A 204 16.00 -8.56 -11.20
C TYR A 204 17.12 -9.21 -10.37
N VAL A 205 16.81 -9.74 -9.18
CA VAL A 205 17.84 -10.31 -8.29
C VAL A 205 18.42 -11.62 -8.79
N SER A 206 17.72 -12.33 -9.68
CA SER A 206 18.22 -13.55 -10.32
C SER A 206 18.84 -13.31 -11.70
N SER A 207 18.82 -12.06 -12.20
CA SER A 207 19.19 -11.76 -13.59
C SER A 207 18.41 -12.60 -14.62
N ALA A 208 17.15 -12.93 -14.30
CA ALA A 208 16.25 -13.60 -15.22
C ALA A 208 15.66 -12.58 -16.22
N PRO A 209 15.08 -13.03 -17.35
CA PRO A 209 14.35 -12.15 -18.24
C PRO A 209 13.23 -11.39 -17.52
N ASP A 210 13.01 -10.14 -17.93
CA ASP A 210 11.92 -9.32 -17.41
C ASP A 210 10.55 -10.02 -17.64
N PRO A 211 9.60 -9.90 -16.69
CA PRO A 211 8.27 -10.47 -16.86
C PRO A 211 7.56 -9.99 -18.13
N ALA A 212 6.77 -10.85 -18.78
CA ALA A 212 6.18 -10.54 -20.09
C ALA A 212 5.24 -9.33 -20.10
N PHE A 213 4.65 -8.99 -18.94
CA PHE A 213 3.78 -7.84 -18.76
C PHE A 213 4.53 -6.51 -18.57
N LEU A 214 5.85 -6.55 -18.35
CA LEU A 214 6.69 -5.41 -18.01
C LEU A 214 7.33 -4.80 -19.27
N GLU A 215 7.34 -3.47 -19.31
CA GLU A 215 8.16 -2.67 -20.20
C GLU A 215 8.87 -1.57 -19.39
N TRP A 216 10.04 -1.13 -19.85
CA TRP A 216 10.83 -0.08 -19.21
C TRP A 216 10.76 1.22 -20.01
N SER A 217 10.31 2.29 -19.37
CA SER A 217 10.20 3.61 -19.98
C SER A 217 11.15 4.62 -19.35
N ALA A 218 11.79 5.45 -20.17
CA ALA A 218 12.57 6.60 -19.71
C ALA A 218 11.70 7.80 -19.33
N VAL A 219 10.41 7.76 -19.69
CA VAL A 219 9.47 8.81 -19.32
C VAL A 219 9.20 8.70 -17.84
N LYS A 220 9.56 9.75 -17.09
CA LYS A 220 9.21 9.83 -15.68
C LYS A 220 7.69 9.81 -15.58
N PRO A 221 7.12 8.85 -14.84
CA PRO A 221 5.68 8.78 -14.74
C PRO A 221 5.15 10.02 -14.03
N ARG A 222 3.98 10.50 -14.47
CA ARG A 222 3.36 11.72 -13.93
C ARG A 222 2.67 11.36 -12.62
N TRP A 223 3.47 11.43 -11.59
CA TRP A 223 3.13 11.21 -10.18
C TRP A 223 2.37 12.36 -9.55
#